data_AF-A0A936Z8R7-F1
#
_entry.id   AF-A0A936Z8R7-F1
#
_cell.length_a   1.000
_cell.length_b   1.000
_cell.length_c   1.000
_cell.angle_alpha   90.00
_cell.angle_beta   90.00
_cell.angle_gamma   90.00
#
_symmetry.space_group_name_H-M   'P 1'
#
loop_
_entity.id
_entity.type
_entity.pdbx_description
1 polymer ?
#
loop_
_entity_poly.entity_id
_entity_poly.type
_entity_poly.pdbx_seq_one_letter_code
_entity_poly.pdbx_strand_id
1 'polypeptide(L)'
;MDEDIEALRQEVRHLIAMHTASYVVLTSLVATHPNPAQLQLHLVTALEGVLGSERLARWGEDQKQIVRKVVETFQHVQPAAIIDPLASAMGAQDPRRKT
;
A
#
# COMPACT_ATOMS: atom_id res chain seq x y z
N MET A 1 -2.47 -5.60 -37.31
CA MET A 1 -1.96 -6.71 -36.46
C MET A 1 -0.80 -6.25 -35.59
N ASP A 2 0.32 -5.80 -36.14
CA ASP A 2 1.44 -5.30 -35.30
C ASP A 2 1.11 -3.96 -34.60
N GLU A 3 0.40 -3.05 -35.27
CA GLU A 3 -0.08 -1.79 -34.67
C GLU A 3 -1.10 -2.05 -33.54
N ASP A 4 -2.00 -3.02 -33.71
CA ASP A 4 -2.99 -3.39 -32.69
C ASP A 4 -2.33 -4.01 -31.45
N ILE A 5 -1.28 -4.82 -31.65
CA ILE A 5 -0.49 -5.41 -30.56
C ILE A 5 0.27 -4.30 -29.82
N GLU A 6 0.84 -3.33 -30.52
CA GLU A 6 1.57 -2.24 -29.86
C GLU A 6 0.63 -1.28 -29.14
N ALA A 7 -0.56 -1.02 -29.68
CA ALA A 7 -1.62 -0.28 -29.00
C ALA A 7 -2.04 -0.97 -27.70
N LEU A 8 -2.27 -2.29 -27.74
CA LEU A 8 -2.62 -3.08 -26.55
C LEU A 8 -1.48 -3.08 -25.51
N ARG A 9 -0.22 -3.23 -25.94
CA ARG A 9 0.95 -3.12 -25.04
C ARG A 9 1.02 -1.76 -24.38
N GLN A 10 0.76 -0.70 -25.13
CA GLN A 10 0.76 0.66 -24.61
C GLN A 10 -0.36 0.86 -23.58
N GLU A 11 -1.56 0.33 -23.82
CA GLU A 11 -2.66 0.36 -22.86
C GLU A 11 -2.32 -0.41 -21.58
N VAL A 12 -1.76 -1.62 -21.71
CA VAL A 12 -1.30 -2.41 -20.55
C VAL A 12 -0.23 -1.66 -19.75
N ARG A 13 0.73 -0.99 -20.41
CA ARG A 13 1.73 -0.14 -19.73
C ARG A 13 1.08 1.00 -18.95
N HIS A 14 0.06 1.66 -19.51
CA HIS A 14 -0.67 2.72 -18.81
C HIS A 14 -1.41 2.18 -17.59
N LEU A 15 -2.09 1.03 -17.72
CA LEU A 15 -2.78 0.39 -16.59
C LEU A 15 -1.80 0.01 -15.48
N ILE A 16 -0.63 -0.52 -15.82
CA ILE A 16 0.44 -0.81 -14.85
C ILE A 16 0.88 0.49 -14.16
N ALA A 17 1.16 1.56 -14.90
CA ALA A 17 1.60 2.82 -14.32
C ALA A 17 0.56 3.44 -13.37
N MET A 18 -0.73 3.43 -13.76
CA MET A 18 -1.82 3.89 -12.91
C MET A 18 -1.97 3.05 -11.64
N HIS A 19 -1.84 1.73 -11.77
CA HIS A 19 -1.89 0.83 -10.64
C HIS A 19 -0.72 1.05 -9.68
N THR A 20 0.50 1.22 -10.21
CA THR A 20 1.69 1.53 -9.41
C THR A 20 1.55 2.86 -8.67
N ALA A 21 1.04 3.91 -9.33
CA ALA A 21 0.80 5.19 -8.68
C ALA A 21 -0.21 5.06 -7.53
N SER A 22 -1.31 4.34 -7.77
CA SER A 22 -2.33 4.07 -6.76
C SER A 22 -1.76 3.27 -5.58
N TYR A 23 -0.94 2.26 -5.87
CA TYR A 23 -0.26 1.46 -4.86
C TYR A 23 0.64 2.30 -3.97
N VAL A 24 1.48 3.18 -4.54
CA VAL A 24 2.36 4.09 -3.78
C VAL A 24 1.55 5.00 -2.84
N VAL A 25 0.46 5.59 -3.33
CA VAL A 25 -0.41 6.46 -2.51
C VAL A 25 -1.01 5.67 -1.35
N LEU A 26 -1.57 4.48 -1.63
CA LEU A 26 -2.18 3.64 -0.60
C LEU A 26 -1.15 3.19 0.45
N THR A 27 0.03 2.74 0.02
CA THR A 27 1.12 2.38 0.93
C THR A 27 1.52 3.55 1.82
N SER A 28 1.62 4.77 1.27
CA SER A 28 1.91 5.96 2.06
C SER A 28 0.83 6.21 3.11
N LEU A 29 -0.46 6.12 2.74
CA LEU A 29 -1.58 6.32 3.67
C LEU A 29 -1.61 5.27 4.79
N VAL A 30 -1.32 4.01 4.46
CA VAL A 30 -1.21 2.92 5.44
C VAL A 30 -0.05 3.19 6.40
N ALA A 31 1.12 3.56 5.87
CA ALA A 31 2.31 3.85 6.67
C ALA A 31 2.11 5.05 7.61
N THR A 32 1.34 6.06 7.20
CA THR A 32 1.10 7.27 7.99
C THR A 32 -0.23 7.25 8.76
N HIS A 33 -0.90 6.11 8.85
CA HIS A 33 -2.21 6.03 9.52
C HIS A 33 -2.05 6.34 11.01
N PRO A 34 -2.93 7.18 11.62
CA PRO A 34 -2.78 7.61 13.01
C PRO A 34 -2.90 6.47 14.04
N ASN A 35 -3.58 5.38 13.68
CA ASN A 35 -3.68 4.18 14.50
C ASN A 35 -3.37 2.93 13.64
N PRO A 36 -2.09 2.55 13.48
CA PRO A 36 -1.71 1.45 12.59
C PRO A 36 -2.30 0.11 13.04
N ALA A 37 -2.31 -0.18 14.35
CA ALA A 37 -2.83 -1.44 14.87
C ALA A 37 -4.32 -1.65 14.54
N GLN A 38 -5.12 -0.59 14.66
CA GLN A 38 -6.54 -0.66 14.30
C GLN A 38 -6.75 -0.80 12.80
N LEU A 39 -5.94 -0.11 11.97
CA LEU A 39 -6.00 -0.29 10.52
C LEU A 39 -5.67 -1.73 10.12
N GLN A 40 -4.64 -2.33 10.72
CA GLN A 40 -4.27 -3.72 10.46
C GLN A 40 -5.42 -4.68 10.74
N LEU A 41 -6.10 -4.51 11.88
CA LEU A 41 -7.29 -5.31 12.22
C LEU A 41 -8.41 -5.13 11.18
N HIS A 42 -8.71 -3.90 10.78
CA HIS A 42 -9.74 -3.64 9.76
C HIS A 42 -9.39 -4.24 8.40
N LEU A 43 -8.12 -4.23 7.99
CA LEU A 43 -7.69 -4.86 6.73
C LEU A 43 -7.91 -6.38 6.75
N VAL A 44 -7.60 -7.05 7.87
CA VAL A 44 -7.87 -8.48 8.05
C VAL A 44 -9.37 -8.77 7.96
N THR A 45 -10.18 -8.07 8.76
CA THR A 45 -11.64 -8.28 8.78
C THR A 45 -12.29 -7.97 7.44
N ALA A 46 -11.83 -6.93 6.74
CA ALA A 46 -12.32 -6.61 5.40
C ALA A 46 -11.97 -7.72 4.40
N LEU A 47 -10.74 -8.26 4.44
CA LEU A 47 -10.35 -9.37 3.58
C LEU A 47 -11.20 -10.62 3.83
N GLU A 48 -11.41 -10.98 5.09
CA GLU A 48 -12.26 -12.12 5.48
C GLU A 48 -13.70 -11.91 5.02
N GLY A 49 -14.27 -10.72 5.25
CA GLY A 49 -15.63 -10.39 4.81
C GLY A 49 -15.79 -10.45 3.30
N VAL A 50 -14.80 -9.94 2.56
CA VAL A 50 -14.78 -9.96 1.09
C VAL A 50 -14.69 -11.39 0.57
N LEU A 51 -13.75 -12.20 1.07
CA LEU A 51 -13.53 -13.59 0.63
C LEU A 51 -14.66 -14.54 1.06
N GLY A 52 -15.29 -14.28 2.20
CA GLY A 52 -16.44 -15.03 2.70
C GLY A 52 -17.78 -14.59 2.13
N SER A 53 -17.84 -13.45 1.42
CA SER A 53 -19.11 -12.93 0.89
C SER A 53 -19.60 -13.69 -0.34
N GLU A 54 -20.91 -13.91 -0.42
CA GLU A 54 -21.57 -14.42 -1.63
C GLU A 54 -21.38 -13.50 -2.85
N ARG A 55 -21.12 -12.21 -2.60
CA ARG A 55 -20.87 -11.21 -3.65
C ARG A 55 -19.66 -11.57 -4.51
N LEU A 56 -18.69 -12.30 -3.94
CA LEU A 56 -17.51 -12.81 -4.65
C LEU A 56 -17.57 -14.31 -4.94
N ALA A 57 -18.72 -14.96 -4.76
CA ALA A 57 -18.86 -16.39 -5.08
C ALA A 57 -18.57 -16.70 -6.57
N ARG A 58 -18.72 -15.70 -7.46
CA ARG A 58 -18.43 -15.81 -8.90
C ARG A 58 -16.96 -15.64 -9.25
N TRP A 59 -16.12 -15.21 -8.30
CA TRP A 59 -14.70 -15.02 -8.57
C TRP A 59 -13.99 -16.37 -8.58
N GLY A 60 -13.12 -16.53 -9.58
CA GLY A 60 -12.21 -17.67 -9.63
C GLY A 60 -11.19 -17.62 -8.49
N GLU A 61 -10.60 -18.77 -8.19
CA GLU A 61 -9.60 -18.86 -7.10
C GLU A 61 -8.43 -17.90 -7.34
N ASP A 62 -7.96 -17.78 -8.59
CA ASP A 62 -6.88 -16.85 -8.95
C ASP A 62 -7.18 -15.40 -8.59
N GLN A 63 -8.42 -14.94 -8.81
CA GLN A 63 -8.84 -13.57 -8.48
C GLN A 63 -8.84 -13.34 -6.96
N LYS A 64 -9.28 -14.34 -6.20
CA LYS A 64 -9.26 -14.30 -4.73
C LYS A 64 -7.82 -14.26 -4.21
N GLN A 65 -6.93 -15.06 -4.81
CA GLN A 65 -5.51 -15.08 -4.45
C GLN A 65 -4.82 -13.75 -4.78
N ILE A 66 -5.18 -13.09 -5.89
CA ILE A 66 -4.65 -11.76 -6.24
C ILE A 66 -5.05 -10.74 -5.17
N VAL A 67 -6.34 -10.67 -4.81
CA VAL A 67 -6.82 -9.71 -3.79
C VAL A 67 -6.20 -9.98 -2.43
N ARG A 68 -6.10 -11.25 -2.04
CA ARG A 68 -5.42 -11.67 -0.81
C ARG A 68 -4.00 -11.12 -0.76
N LYS A 69 -3.18 -11.38 -1.80
CA LYS A 69 -1.79 -10.92 -1.87
C LYS A 69 -1.67 -9.40 -1.76
N VAL A 70 -2.57 -8.65 -2.40
CA VAL A 70 -2.55 -7.17 -2.33
C VAL A 70 -2.83 -6.69 -0.91
N VAL A 71 -3.87 -7.22 -0.25
CA VAL A 71 -4.21 -6.81 1.12
C VAL A 71 -3.12 -7.22 2.11
N GLU A 72 -2.61 -8.45 2.00
CA GLU A 72 -1.50 -8.93 2.81
C GLU A 72 -0.26 -8.05 2.63
N THR A 73 0.00 -7.53 1.43
CA THR A 73 1.12 -6.61 1.22
C THR A 73 0.97 -5.33 2.04
N PHE A 74 -0.23 -4.74 2.12
CA PHE A 74 -0.49 -3.59 2.99
C PHE A 74 -0.38 -3.93 4.48
N GLN A 75 -0.64 -5.18 4.86
CA GLN A 75 -0.50 -5.60 6.24
C GLN A 75 0.97 -5.60 6.72
N HIS A 76 1.92 -5.77 5.80
CA HIS A 76 3.35 -5.73 6.11
C HIS A 76 3.96 -4.32 6.06
N VAL A 77 3.18 -3.30 5.71
CA VAL A 77 3.65 -1.92 5.70
C VAL A 77 3.90 -1.45 7.12
N GLN A 78 5.15 -1.12 7.42
CA GLN A 78 5.55 -0.59 8.71
C GLN A 78 5.08 0.86 8.87
N PRO A 79 4.63 1.27 10.08
CA PRO A 79 4.34 2.67 10.36
C PRO A 79 5.57 3.53 10.07
N ALA A 80 5.37 4.64 9.35
CA ALA A 80 6.43 5.59 9.11
C ALA A 80 6.88 6.22 10.45
N ALA A 81 8.18 6.42 10.60
CA ALA A 81 8.70 7.19 11.73
C ALA A 81 8.10 8.60 11.70
N ILE A 82 7.81 9.14 12.88
CA ILE A 82 7.41 10.55 13.00
C ILE A 82 8.59 11.39 12.51
N ILE A 83 8.37 12.13 11.42
CA ILE A 83 9.32 13.14 10.98
C ILE A 83 9.20 14.29 11.99
N ASP A 84 10.21 14.48 12.82
CA ASP A 84 10.37 15.73 13.57
C ASP A 84 11.11 16.74 12.69
N PRO A 85 10.40 17.73 12.11
CA PRO A 85 11.03 18.71 11.24
C PRO A 85 12.03 19.60 12.00
N LEU A 86 11.89 19.72 13.33
CA LEU A 86 12.77 20.52 14.17
C LEU A 86 14.02 19.74 14.60
N ALA A 87 13.98 18.42 14.68
CA ALA A 87 15.16 17.60 15.00
C ALA A 87 16.30 17.78 13.99
N SER A 88 15.98 17.95 12.69
CA SER A 88 16.98 18.27 11.66
C SER A 88 17.41 19.74 11.69
N ALA A 89 16.52 20.66 12.08
CA ALA A 89 16.81 22.10 12.12
C ALA A 89 17.62 22.52 13.36
N MET A 90 17.39 21.87 14.50
CA MET A 90 18.10 22.12 15.77
C MET A 90 19.44 21.38 15.87
N GLY A 91 19.81 20.65 14.81
CA GLY A 91 21.12 20.04 14.59
C GLY A 91 21.68 19.37 15.83
N ALA A 92 21.22 18.15 16.16
CA ALA A 92 21.83 17.25 17.14
C ALA A 92 22.67 17.98 18.20
N GLN A 93 22.04 18.80 19.04
CA GLN A 93 22.73 19.43 20.16
C GLN A 93 23.15 18.30 21.11
N ASP A 94 24.36 17.79 20.90
CA ASP A 94 25.06 16.92 21.83
C ASP A 94 25.30 17.74 23.11
N PRO A 95 24.63 17.41 24.23
CA PRO A 95 24.79 18.16 25.47
C PRO A 95 26.19 18.02 26.08
N ARG A 96 27.10 17.24 25.47
CA ARG A 96 28.49 17.03 25.93
C ARG A 96 29.51 18.02 25.35
N ARG A 97 29.14 18.88 24.40
CA ARG A 97 30.01 19.98 23.90
C ARG A 97 29.79 21.27 24.70
N LYS A 98 30.17 21.27 25.97
CA LYS A 98 30.52 22.50 26.70
C LYS A 98 31.81 22.22 27.47
N THR A 99 32.94 22.51 26.83
CA THR A 99 34.23 22.76 27.48
C THR A 99 34.37 24.25 27.72
#